data_AF-A0A9P6AT60-F1
#
_entry.id   AF-A0A9P6AT60-F1
#
_cell.length_a   1.000
_cell.length_b   1.000
_cell.length_c   1.000
_cell.angle_alpha   90.00
_cell.angle_beta   90.00
_cell.angle_gamma   90.00
#
_symmetry.space_group_name_H-M   'P 1'
#
loop_
_entity.id
_entity.type
_entity.pdbx_description
1 polymer ?
#
loop_
_entity_poly.entity_id
_entity_poly.type
_entity_poly.pdbx_seq_one_letter_code
_entity_poly.pdbx_strand_id
1 'polypeptide(L)'
;MSKVPILDGTPTAARLFALKSNLMSIQENTERWSHLGALGAYVKSEEIKVAISRHTDNLMDYFSTCQILTLISMVNFVESADASTLT
;
A
#
# COMPACT_ATOMS: atom_id res chain seq x y z
N MET A 1 35.81 7.03 -5.79
CA MET A 1 34.55 7.61 -5.29
C MET A 1 33.41 6.67 -5.71
N SER A 2 32.95 5.81 -4.79
CA SER A 2 31.82 4.92 -5.06
C SER A 2 30.54 5.76 -5.08
N LYS A 3 29.90 5.89 -6.25
CA LYS A 3 28.58 6.48 -6.36
C LYS A 3 27.59 5.46 -5.82
N VAL A 4 27.30 5.56 -4.52
CA VAL A 4 26.13 4.89 -3.95
C VAL A 4 24.92 5.41 -4.73
N PRO A 5 24.16 4.56 -5.42
CA PRO A 5 22.95 5.00 -6.10
C PRO A 5 22.04 5.58 -5.02
N ILE A 6 21.68 6.86 -5.17
CA ILE A 6 20.61 7.45 -4.37
C ILE A 6 19.36 6.69 -4.79
N LEU A 7 18.93 5.74 -3.96
CA LEU A 7 17.57 5.20 -4.01
C LEU A 7 16.65 6.38 -3.83
N ASP A 8 16.15 6.93 -4.93
CA ASP A 8 15.19 8.01 -4.93
C ASP A 8 13.99 7.52 -4.13
N GLY A 9 13.82 8.04 -2.90
CA GLY A 9 12.79 7.60 -1.96
C GLY A 9 11.39 8.07 -2.36
N THR A 10 11.27 8.87 -3.43
CA THR A 10 10.01 9.45 -3.89
C THR A 10 8.93 8.41 -4.24
N PRO A 11 9.20 7.24 -4.86
CA PRO A 11 8.17 6.25 -5.14
C PRO A 11 7.64 5.60 -3.84
N THR A 12 8.53 5.26 -2.89
CA THR A 12 8.14 4.69 -1.60
C THR A 12 7.35 5.70 -0.77
N ALA A 13 7.78 6.96 -0.72
CA ALA A 13 7.08 8.02 -0.01
C ALA A 13 5.70 8.31 -0.61
N ALA A 14 5.59 8.37 -1.94
CA ALA A 14 4.30 8.54 -2.62
C ALA A 14 3.34 7.39 -2.34
N ARG A 15 3.83 6.16 -2.29
CA ARG A 15 3.03 4.97 -1.97
C ARG A 15 2.59 4.95 -0.50
N LEU A 16 3.45 5.36 0.43
CA LEU A 16 3.08 5.55 1.84
C LEU A 16 2.01 6.64 2.02
N PHE A 17 2.12 7.73 1.26
CA PHE A 17 1.11 8.78 1.26
C PHE A 17 -0.23 8.27 0.72
N ALA A 18 -0.22 7.51 -0.37
CA ALA A 18 -1.43 6.88 -0.93
C ALA A 18 -2.08 5.91 0.05
N LEU A 19 -1.29 5.07 0.74
CA LEU A 19 -1.79 4.20 1.81
C LEU A 19 -2.43 5.01 2.93
N LYS A 20 -1.73 6.03 3.44
CA LYS A 20 -2.25 6.90 4.50
C LYS A 20 -3.58 7.54 4.08
N SER A 21 -3.66 8.06 2.86
CA SER A 21 -4.90 8.63 2.33
C SER A 21 -6.03 7.61 2.28
N ASN A 22 -5.76 6.38 1.82
CA ASN A 22 -6.78 5.33 1.78
C ASN A 22 -7.26 4.94 3.19
N LEU A 23 -6.36 4.88 4.18
CA LEU A 23 -6.71 4.60 5.58
C LEU A 23 -7.58 5.71 6.19
N MET A 24 -7.27 6.98 5.92
CA MET A 24 -8.12 8.10 6.37
C MET A 24 -9.52 8.01 5.76
N SER A 25 -9.63 7.72 4.46
CA SER A 25 -10.94 7.55 3.82
C SER A 25 -11.72 6.34 4.35
N ILE A 26 -11.05 5.24 4.71
CA ILE A 26 -11.71 4.10 5.38
C ILE A 26 -12.28 4.54 6.73
N GLN A 27 -11.51 5.29 7.51
CA GLN A 27 -11.96 5.80 8.80
C GLN A 27 -13.19 6.70 8.64
N GLU A 28 -13.12 7.70 7.76
CA GLU A 28 -14.23 8.62 7.48
C GLU A 28 -15.49 7.87 7.02
N ASN A 29 -15.35 6.90 6.11
CA ASN A 29 -16.46 6.07 5.64
C ASN A 29 -17.06 5.23 6.77
N THR A 30 -16.21 4.64 7.62
CA THR A 30 -16.66 3.84 8.77
C THR A 30 -17.44 4.71 9.76
N GLU A 31 -16.92 5.88 10.12
CA GLU A 31 -17.61 6.84 10.99
C GLU A 31 -18.96 7.26 10.38
N ARG A 32 -18.96 7.62 9.09
CA ARG A 32 -20.18 8.02 8.37
C ARG A 32 -21.25 6.93 8.35
N TRP A 33 -20.86 5.67 8.17
CA TRP A 33 -21.81 4.56 8.11
C TRP A 33 -22.19 4.01 9.48
N SER A 34 -21.38 4.24 10.52
CA SER A 34 -21.65 3.80 11.89
C SER A 34 -22.96 4.36 12.46
N HIS A 35 -23.39 5.52 11.97
CA HIS A 35 -24.61 6.20 12.39
C HIS A 35 -25.84 5.78 11.56
N LEU A 36 -25.68 4.93 10.54
CA LEU A 36 -26.81 4.49 9.72
C LEU A 36 -27.63 3.43 10.45
N GLY A 37 -28.91 3.70 10.65
CA GLY A 37 -29.88 2.66 10.99
C GLY A 37 -30.10 1.68 9.82
N ALA A 38 -30.79 0.56 10.06
CA ALA A 38 -30.96 -0.52 9.07
C ALA A 38 -31.50 -0.05 7.70
N LEU A 39 -32.48 0.86 7.68
CA LEU A 39 -33.03 1.42 6.44
C LEU A 39 -32.02 2.31 5.70
N GLY A 40 -31.24 3.10 6.43
CA GLY A 40 -30.17 3.93 5.85
C GLY A 40 -29.05 3.09 5.26
N ALA A 41 -28.66 2.01 5.95
CA ALA A 41 -27.69 1.04 5.46
C ALA A 41 -28.19 0.33 4.19
N TYR A 42 -29.48 -0.02 4.11
CA TYR A 42 -30.07 -0.63 2.91
C TYR A 42 -30.00 0.30 1.70
N VAL A 43 -30.44 1.56 1.86
CA VAL A 43 -30.41 2.58 0.78
C VAL A 43 -28.98 2.87 0.31
N LYS A 44 -28.01 2.85 1.24
CA LYS A 44 -26.60 3.12 0.95
C LYS A 44 -25.78 1.87 0.63
N SER A 45 -26.41 0.69 0.56
CA SER A 45 -25.70 -0.59 0.47
C SER A 45 -24.77 -0.67 -0.74
N GLU A 46 -25.18 -0.15 -1.89
CA GLU A 46 -24.36 -0.17 -3.11
C GLU A 46 -23.16 0.78 -3.00
N GLU A 47 -23.37 1.97 -2.44
CA GLU A 47 -22.29 2.94 -2.19
C GLU A 47 -21.24 2.36 -1.23
N ILE A 48 -21.71 1.68 -0.18
CA ILE A 48 -20.86 1.00 0.81
C ILE A 48 -20.04 -0.10 0.14
N LYS A 49 -20.67 -0.96 -0.67
CA LYS A 49 -19.97 -2.04 -1.40
C LYS A 49 -18.90 -1.51 -2.35
N VAL A 50 -19.22 -0.48 -3.13
CA VAL A 50 -18.27 0.14 -4.07
C VAL A 50 -17.08 0.73 -3.33
N ALA A 51 -17.32 1.43 -2.21
CA ALA A 51 -16.27 1.99 -1.39
C ALA A 51 -15.38 0.90 -0.76
N ILE A 52 -15.97 -0.18 -0.22
CA ILE A 52 -15.22 -1.33 0.31
C ILE A 52 -14.34 -1.94 -0.79
N SER A 53 -14.90 -2.24 -1.96
CA SER A 53 -14.13 -2.81 -3.08
C SER A 53 -12.93 -1.95 -3.44
N ARG A 54 -13.13 -0.63 -3.58
CA ARG A 54 -12.05 0.32 -3.88
C ARG A 54 -10.97 0.34 -2.81
N HIS A 55 -11.36 0.33 -1.53
CA HIS A 55 -10.40 0.31 -0.43
C HIS A 55 -9.59 -0.99 -0.41
N THR A 56 -10.22 -2.12 -0.69
CA THR A 56 -9.55 -3.42 -0.83
C THR A 56 -8.57 -3.41 -1.99
N ASP A 57 -8.95 -2.92 -3.16
CA ASP A 57 -8.07 -2.84 -4.33
C ASP A 57 -6.83 -1.98 -4.04
N ASN A 58 -7.01 -0.83 -3.40
CA ASN A 58 -5.92 0.06 -2.99
C ASN A 58 -4.97 -0.61 -1.98
N LEU A 59 -5.50 -1.39 -1.04
CA LEU A 59 -4.68 -2.13 -0.07
C LEU A 59 -3.90 -3.25 -0.75
N MET A 60 -4.53 -3.98 -1.68
CA MET A 60 -3.89 -5.04 -2.44
C MET A 60 -2.76 -4.49 -3.32
N ASP A 61 -2.98 -3.38 -4.02
CA ASP A 61 -1.93 -2.70 -4.80
C ASP A 61 -0.73 -2.30 -3.93
N TYR A 62 -1.00 -1.78 -2.73
CA TYR A 62 0.06 -1.47 -1.77
C TYR A 62 0.82 -2.72 -1.31
N PHE A 63 0.14 -3.78 -0.91
CA PHE A 63 0.79 -5.02 -0.47
C PHE A 63 1.61 -5.67 -1.57
N SER A 64 1.10 -5.74 -2.80
CA SER A 64 1.84 -6.24 -3.95
C SER A 64 3.09 -5.41 -4.23
N THR A 65 2.99 -4.07 -4.11
CA THR A 65 4.15 -3.18 -4.25
C THR A 65 5.21 -3.46 -3.18
N CYS A 66 4.81 -3.64 -1.92
CA CYS A 66 5.74 -3.99 -0.84
C CYS A 66 6.43 -5.34 -1.09
N GLN A 67 5.69 -6.36 -1.52
CA GLN A 67 6.25 -7.67 -1.86
C GLN A 67 7.31 -7.58 -2.97
N ILE A 68 7.03 -6.82 -4.03
CA ILE A 68 7.99 -6.59 -5.13
C ILE A 68 9.26 -5.90 -4.60
N LEU A 69 9.12 -4.85 -3.78
CA LEU A 69 10.26 -4.14 -3.20
C LEU A 69 11.09 -5.04 -2.28
N THR A 70 10.44 -5.91 -1.50
CA THR A 70 11.12 -6.91 -0.67
C THR A 70 11.89 -7.92 -1.53
N LEU A 71 11.28 -8.44 -2.61
CA LEU A 71 11.94 -9.38 -3.52
C LEU A 71 13.16 -8.76 -4.20
N ILE A 72 13.04 -7.53 -4.71
CA ILE A 72 14.18 -6.79 -5.30
C ILE A 72 15.31 -6.62 -4.27
N SER A 73 14.97 -6.28 -3.02
CA SER A 73 15.95 -6.11 -1.95
C SER A 73 16.66 -7.43 -1.60
N MET A 74 15.92 -8.55 -1.61
CA MET A 74 16.48 -9.89 -1.38
C MET A 74 17.41 -10.33 -2.52
N VAL A 75 17.05 -10.08 -3.79
CA VAL A 75 17.91 -10.39 -4.94
C VAL A 75 19.21 -9.59 -4.90
N ASN A 76 19.13 -8.29 -4.66
CA ASN A 76 20.32 -7.43 -4.53
C ASN A 76 21.24 -7.86 -3.38
N PHE A 77 20.66 -8.36 -2.28
CA PHE A 77 21.44 -8.88 -1.15
C PHE A 77 22.21 -10.15 -1.53
N VAL A 78 21.58 -11.09 -2.25
CA VAL A 78 22.23 -12.33 -2.70
C VAL A 78 23.38 -12.02 -3.67
N GLU A 79 23.18 -11.14 -4.64
CA GLU A 79 24.25 -10.74 -5.59
C GLU A 79 25.45 -10.09 -4.88
N SER A 80 25.22 -9.33 -3.81
CA SER A 80 26.30 -8.73 -3.01
C SER A 80 27.07 -9.75 -2.16
N ALA A 81 26.44 -10.87 -1.79
CA ALA A 81 27.08 -11.94 -1.03
C ALA A 81 27.95 -12.85 -1.92
N ASP A 82 27.53 -13.11 -3.16
CA ASP A 82 28.34 -13.87 -4.14
C ASP A 82 29.58 -13.09 -4.59
N ALA A 83 29.49 -11.76 -4.70
CA ALA A 83 30.64 -10.93 -5.06
C ALA A 83 31.73 -10.89 -3.97
N SER A 84 31.37 -11.11 -2.70
CA SER A 84 32.30 -11.06 -1.56
C SER A 84 32.95 -12.39 -1.20
N THR A 85 32.50 -13.50 -1.80
CA THR A 85 33.11 -14.84 -1.64
C THR A 85 34.14 -15.18 -2.74
N LEU A 86 34.27 -14.32 -3.75
CA LEU A 86 35.23 -14.44 -4.87
C LEU A 86 36.53 -13.61 -4.68
N THR A 87 36.74 -13.00 -3.52
CA THR A 87 37.97 -12.26 -3.13
C THR A 87 38.62 -12.90 -1.91
#